data_AF-A0A9D6AXN1-F1
#
_entry.id   AF-A0A9D6AXN1-F1
#
_cell.length_a   1.000
_cell.length_b   1.000
_cell.length_c   1.000
_cell.angle_alpha   90.00
_cell.angle_beta   90.00
_cell.angle_gamma   90.00
#
_symmetry.space_group_name_H-M   'P 1'
#
loop_
_entity.id
_entity.type
_entity.pdbx_description
1 polymer ?
#
loop_
_entity_poly.entity_id
_entity_poly.type
_entity_poly.pdbx_seq_one_letter_code
_entity_poly.pdbx_strand_id
1 'polypeptide(L)'
;QRVLRHAAVALALLLFSLALGMAGYMAFESLPWRDAFLNAAMLMGGMGPVDAPHTDGGKVFAGLYALYAGLLFLIIAGIVLTPVVHRVMHRFHWQEDK
;
A
#
# COMPACT_ATOMS: atom_id res chain seq x y z
N GLN A 1 22.83 0.26 -3.77
CA GLN A 1 22.54 1.11 -2.58
C GLN A 1 21.25 1.93 -2.72
N ARG A 2 20.98 2.64 -3.83
CA ARG A 2 19.73 3.43 -3.99
C ARG A 2 18.45 2.59 -3.85
N VAL A 3 18.41 1.41 -4.47
CA VAL A 3 17.27 0.48 -4.40
C VAL A 3 16.95 0.02 -2.98
N LEU A 4 17.97 -0.31 -2.17
CA LEU A 4 17.78 -0.70 -0.76
C LEU A 4 17.15 0.43 0.07
N ARG A 5 17.57 1.69 -0.14
CA ARG A 5 16.99 2.84 0.55
C ARG A 5 15.54 3.09 0.14
N HIS A 6 15.24 2.99 -1.16
CA HIS A 6 13.88 3.11 -1.67
C HIS A 6 12.96 1.99 -1.16
N ALA A 7 13.45 0.75 -1.11
CA ALA A 7 12.75 -0.38 -0.54
C ALA A 7 12.48 -0.20 0.96
N ALA A 8 13.46 0.28 1.73
CA ALA A 8 13.29 0.55 3.15
C ALA A 8 12.23 1.64 3.42
N VAL A 9 12.23 2.72 2.64
CA VAL A 9 11.21 3.78 2.75
C VAL A 9 9.83 3.25 2.37
N ALA A 10 9.72 2.46 1.30
CA ALA A 10 8.46 1.85 0.90
C ALA A 10 7.93 0.89 1.98
N LEU A 11 8.81 0.07 2.58
CA LEU A 11 8.44 -0.82 3.67
C LEU A 11 7.99 -0.06 4.91
N ALA A 12 8.69 1.01 5.29
CA ALA A 12 8.32 1.85 6.43
C ALA A 12 6.95 2.51 6.22
N LEU A 13 6.70 3.05 5.03
CA LEU A 13 5.40 3.59 4.65
C LEU A 13 4.31 2.51 4.74
N LEU A 14 4.54 1.33 4.17
CA LEU A 14 3.59 0.22 4.18
C LEU A 14 3.24 -0.22 5.60
N LEU A 15 4.23 -0.39 6.48
CA LEU A 15 4.01 -0.74 7.88
C LEU A 15 3.26 0.35 8.65
N PHE A 16 3.59 1.62 8.42
CA PHE A 16 2.88 2.75 9.04
C PHE A 16 1.41 2.81 8.58
N SER A 17 1.17 2.68 7.28
CA SER A 17 -0.17 2.62 6.69
C SER A 17 -0.99 1.44 7.19
N LEU A 18 -0.34 0.30 7.46
CA LEU A 18 -0.99 -0.88 7.99
C LEU A 18 -1.40 -0.68 9.45
N ALA A 19 -0.50 -0.12 10.27
CA ALA A 19 -0.80 0.23 11.66
C ALA A 19 -1.95 1.25 11.75
N LEU A 20 -1.99 2.23 10.85
CA LEU A 20 -3.08 3.20 10.76
C LEU A 20 -4.42 2.51 10.40
N GLY A 21 -4.39 1.58 9.45
CA GLY A 21 -5.55 0.76 9.07
C GLY A 21 -6.08 -0.06 10.25
N MET A 22 -5.18 -0.77 10.93
CA MET A 22 -5.49 -1.57 12.12
C MET A 22 -6.12 -0.71 13.22
N ALA A 23 -5.53 0.46 13.52
CA ALA A 23 -6.04 1.35 14.55
C ALA A 23 -7.46 1.84 14.23
N GLY A 24 -7.76 2.17 12.98
CA GLY A 24 -9.11 2.57 12.59
C GLY A 24 -10.12 1.41 12.67
N TYR A 25 -9.76 0.21 12.23
CA TYR A 25 -10.65 -0.96 12.38
C TYR A 25 -10.91 -1.31 13.85
N MET A 26 -9.90 -1.21 14.71
CA MET A 26 -10.06 -1.40 16.15
C MET A 26 -10.93 -0.30 16.80
N ALA A 27 -10.84 0.94 16.33
CA ALA A 27 -11.60 2.07 16.89
C ALA A 27 -13.06 2.13 16.39
N PHE A 28 -13.31 1.85 15.11
CA PHE A 28 -14.64 2.01 14.50
C PHE A 28 -15.47 0.71 14.51
N GLU A 29 -14.84 -0.45 14.34
CA GLU A 29 -15.52 -1.75 14.29
C GLU A 29 -15.25 -2.62 15.52
N SER A 30 -14.46 -2.14 16.50
CA SER A 30 -14.09 -2.88 17.72
C SER A 30 -13.48 -4.27 17.43
N LEU A 31 -12.88 -4.44 16.25
CA LEU A 31 -12.28 -5.71 15.84
C LEU A 31 -11.06 -6.04 16.69
N PRO A 32 -10.82 -7.33 17.01
CA PRO A 32 -9.55 -7.73 17.62
C PRO A 32 -8.41 -7.45 16.64
N TRP A 33 -7.21 -7.17 17.18
CA TRP A 33 -6.07 -6.69 16.40
C TRP A 33 -5.68 -7.61 15.21
N ARG A 34 -5.95 -8.92 15.32
CA ARG A 34 -5.66 -9.91 14.27
C ARG A 34 -6.59 -9.73 13.07
N ASP A 35 -7.87 -9.50 13.33
CA ASP A 35 -8.89 -9.31 12.29
C ASP A 35 -8.77 -7.90 11.70
N ALA A 36 -8.41 -6.92 12.51
CA ALA A 36 -8.06 -5.58 12.05
C ALA A 36 -6.83 -5.59 11.12
N PHE A 37 -5.80 -6.39 11.46
CA PHE A 37 -4.64 -6.61 10.58
C PHE A 37 -5.05 -7.26 9.26
N LEU A 38 -5.85 -8.32 9.31
CA LEU A 38 -6.30 -9.04 8.12
C LEU A 38 -7.08 -8.12 7.17
N ASN A 39 -8.06 -7.38 7.69
CA ASN A 39 -8.88 -6.46 6.89
C ASN A 39 -8.05 -5.31 6.31
N ALA A 40 -7.16 -4.71 7.11
CA ALA A 40 -6.27 -3.65 6.62
C ALA A 40 -5.31 -4.16 5.53
N ALA A 41 -4.72 -5.34 5.73
CA ALA A 41 -3.80 -5.96 4.78
C ALA A 41 -4.49 -6.32 3.46
N MET A 42 -5.73 -6.83 3.51
CA MET A 42 -6.47 -7.18 2.28
C MET A 42 -6.82 -5.95 1.46
N LEU A 43 -7.31 -4.88 2.09
CA LEU A 43 -7.56 -3.60 1.39
C LEU A 43 -6.28 -3.03 0.76
N MET A 44 -5.15 -3.13 1.46
CA MET A 44 -3.86 -2.70 0.94
C MET A 44 -3.34 -3.58 -0.20
N GLY A 45 -3.68 -4.86 -0.19
CA GLY A 45 -3.43 -5.80 -1.29
C GLY A 45 -4.37 -5.60 -2.48
N GLY A 46 -5.35 -4.69 -2.40
CA GLY A 46 -6.35 -4.45 -3.44
C GLY A 46 -7.53 -5.43 -3.42
N MET A 47 -7.63 -6.26 -2.39
CA MET A 47 -8.76 -7.14 -2.16
C MET A 47 -9.76 -6.46 -1.21
N GLY A 48 -11.04 -6.81 -1.28
CA GLY A 48 -12.04 -6.30 -0.35
C GLY A 48 -11.76 -6.72 1.11
N PRO A 49 -12.38 -6.04 2.10
CA PRO A 49 -12.33 -6.48 3.48
C PRO A 49 -12.99 -7.86 3.62
N VAL A 50 -12.44 -8.71 4.50
CA VAL A 50 -12.99 -10.04 4.81
C VAL A 50 -14.28 -9.90 5.59
N ASP A 51 -14.26 -9.01 6.59
CA ASP A 51 -15.42 -8.65 7.38
C ASP A 51 -15.92 -7.28 6.93
N ALA A 52 -17.11 -7.28 6.33
CA ALA A 52 -17.75 -6.05 5.91
C ALA A 52 -18.06 -5.20 7.16
N PRO A 53 -17.70 -3.90 7.18
CA PRO A 53 -17.99 -3.04 8.32
C PRO A 53 -19.49 -2.97 8.61
N HIS A 54 -19.89 -3.20 9.85
CA HIS A 54 -21.29 -3.19 10.28
C HIS A 54 -21.75 -1.80 10.70
N THR A 55 -20.83 -0.97 11.19
CA THR A 55 -21.11 0.39 11.68
C THR A 55 -21.01 1.42 10.56
N ASP A 56 -21.78 2.50 10.66
CA ASP A 56 -21.71 3.57 9.65
C ASP A 56 -20.35 4.29 9.66
N GLY A 57 -19.72 4.41 10.83
CA GLY A 57 -18.35 4.92 10.97
C GLY A 57 -17.31 4.00 10.30
N GLY A 58 -17.43 2.69 10.51
CA GLY A 58 -16.56 1.69 9.89
C GLY A 58 -16.71 1.62 8.37
N LYS A 59 -17.91 1.79 7.82
CA LYS A 59 -18.12 1.86 6.37
C LYS A 59 -17.40 3.05 5.74
N VAL A 60 -17.54 4.24 6.33
CA VAL A 60 -16.86 5.46 5.85
C VAL A 60 -15.35 5.30 5.99
N PHE A 61 -14.87 4.79 7.13
CA PHE A 61 -13.46 4.52 7.35
C PHE A 61 -12.90 3.53 6.32
N ALA A 62 -13.55 2.39 6.12
CA ALA A 62 -13.11 1.38 5.16
C ALA A 62 -13.06 1.94 3.73
N GLY A 63 -14.05 2.76 3.34
CA GLY A 63 -14.04 3.44 2.04
C GLY A 63 -12.87 4.42 1.87
N LEU A 64 -12.63 5.28 2.86
CA LEU A 64 -11.50 6.22 2.85
C LEU A 64 -10.15 5.49 2.88
N TYR A 65 -10.05 4.45 3.70
CA TYR A 65 -8.85 3.63 3.80
C TYR A 65 -8.59 2.87 2.50
N ALA A 66 -9.62 2.36 1.82
CA ALA A 66 -9.48 1.70 0.53
C ALA A 66 -8.94 2.64 -0.56
N LEU A 67 -9.45 3.89 -0.63
CA LEU A 67 -8.94 4.90 -1.55
C LEU A 67 -7.47 5.24 -1.27
N TYR A 68 -7.14 5.43 0.00
CA TYR A 68 -5.77 5.68 0.45
C TYR A 68 -4.84 4.51 0.11
N ALA A 69 -5.27 3.29 0.40
CA ALA A 69 -4.49 2.07 0.19
C ALA A 69 -4.24 1.81 -1.31
N GLY A 70 -5.24 2.07 -2.16
CA GLY A 70 -5.08 2.03 -3.62
C GLY A 70 -4.04 3.03 -4.12
N LEU A 71 -4.02 4.26 -3.61
CA LEU A 71 -3.00 5.25 -3.97
C LEU A 71 -1.62 4.84 -3.46
N LEU A 72 -1.53 4.31 -2.23
CA LEU A 72 -0.27 3.81 -1.66
C LEU A 72 0.31 2.68 -2.51
N PHE A 73 -0.52 1.75 -2.98
CA PHE A 73 -0.10 0.68 -3.89
C PHE A 73 0.54 1.24 -5.16
N LEU A 74 -0.06 2.25 -5.79
CA LEU A 74 0.50 2.92 -6.97
C LEU A 74 1.84 3.60 -6.68
N ILE A 75 1.96 4.26 -5.53
CA ILE A 75 3.21 4.90 -5.10
C ILE A 75 4.32 3.87 -4.94
N ILE A 76 4.04 2.76 -4.26
CA ILE A 76 5.02 1.68 -4.04
C ILE A 76 5.41 1.04 -5.37
N ALA A 77 4.45 0.75 -6.25
CA ALA A 77 4.71 0.24 -7.58
C ALA A 77 5.62 1.20 -8.37
N GLY A 78 5.35 2.52 -8.34
CA GLY A 78 6.18 3.54 -8.95
C GLY A 78 7.61 3.55 -8.41
N ILE A 79 7.79 3.48 -7.09
CA ILE A 79 9.12 3.44 -6.46
C ILE A 79 9.93 2.22 -6.93
N VAL A 80 9.28 1.06 -7.08
CA VAL A 80 9.92 -0.19 -7.52
C VAL A 80 10.19 -0.19 -9.03
N LEU A 81 9.25 0.29 -9.84
CA LEU A 81 9.35 0.34 -11.30
C LEU A 81 10.32 1.41 -11.81
N THR A 82 10.43 2.56 -11.14
CA THR A 82 11.30 3.68 -11.56
C THR A 82 12.74 3.24 -11.90
N PRO A 83 13.49 2.53 -11.02
CA PRO A 83 14.84 2.08 -11.35
C PRO A 83 14.88 1.03 -12.48
N VAL A 84 13.82 0.23 -12.64
CA VAL A 84 13.72 -0.77 -13.72
C VAL A 84 13.53 -0.05 -15.06
N VAL A 85 12.57 0.87 -15.14
CA VAL A 85 12.31 1.68 -16.33
C VAL A 85 13.55 2.49 -16.70
N HIS A 86 14.20 3.13 -15.72
CA HIS A 86 15.43 3.87 -15.98
C HIS A 86 16.56 2.98 -16.53
N ARG A 87 16.66 1.72 -16.06
CA ARG A 87 17.65 0.76 -16.57
C ARG A 87 17.32 0.25 -17.97
N VAL A 88 16.04 0.04 -18.28
CA VAL A 88 15.57 -0.33 -19.63
C VAL A 88 15.80 0.82 -20.60
N MET A 89 15.44 2.06 -20.24
CA MET A 89 15.67 3.23 -21.09
C MET A 89 17.16 3.44 -21.39
N HIS A 90 18.05 3.28 -20.41
CA HIS A 90 19.50 3.37 -20.65
C HIS A 90 20.03 2.27 -21.58
N ARG A 91 19.39 1.11 -21.61
CA ARG A 91 19.80 -0.02 -22.47
C ARG A 91 19.26 0.12 -23.90
N PHE A 92 18.13 0.80 -24.07
CA PHE A 92 17.56 1.11 -25.39
C PHE A 92 18.22 2.32 -26.06
N HIS A 93 18.62 3.36 -25.33
CA HIS A 93 19.36 4.51 -25.89
C HIS A 93 20.83 4.21 -26.25
N TRP A 94 21.29 2.96 -26.14
CA TRP A 94 22.62 2.53 -26.59
C TRP A 94 22.64 2.07 -28.07
N GLN A 95 21.52 2.14 -28.79
CA GLN A 95 21.46 1.76 -30.21
C GLN A 95 21.39 2.94 -31.20
N GLU A 96 21.49 4.18 -30.75
CA GLU A 96 21.49 5.36 -31.65
C GLU A 96 22.84 6.07 -31.79
N ASP A 97 23.92 5.56 -31.20
CA ASP A 97 25.23 6.25 -31.22
C ASP A 97 26.42 5.39 -31.71
N LYS A 98 26.16 4.41 -32.59
CA LYS A 98 27.19 3.85 -33.48
C LYS A 98 26.63 3.45 -34.84
#